data_AF-A0A9Q1HQW6-F1
#
_entry.id   AF-A0A9Q1HQW6-F1
#
_cell.length_a   1.000
_cell.length_b   1.000
_cell.length_c   1.000
_cell.angle_alpha   90.00
_cell.angle_beta   90.00
_cell.angle_gamma   90.00
#
_symmetry.space_group_name_H-M   'P 1'
#
loop_
_entity.id
_entity.type
_entity.pdbx_description
1 polymer ?
#
loop_
_entity_poly.entity_id
_entity_poly.type
_entity_poly.pdbx_seq_one_letter_code
_entity_poly.pdbx_strand_id
1 'polypeptide(L)'
;MQEIRKRKIPLTEALMSDPDYILQHVQQGALITLREYSNMRSIQRSNEGRVIDLLDKVMDKGEDTCQRFLTLLQEPEVQDTFPPLKKLCSAAALGTGSTTSTLILSEKFNSKDIPIQETQNTELSEYRMTSVPRGQCLIFNNEHFKNLNERKGSSQDAEALRQVFDWLGFSVSVLTDQTAGQMRAALRRFSCTDHDDCFVCCALSHGTEQGVYGQDGELVPIQDILSPFNGASCPSLVDKPKVFFFQACQGARVQGAVTVQADCIAGGTHPETDAFPVHSYTLPVDSDFLVGMATVQECVSIRNRVSGSWYIQSLCHQLREACPRGEDILTILTRVNQEVSEREGPCGARMAPSWSSRPLTPDSP
;
A
#
# COMPACT_ATOMS: atom_id res chain seq x y z
N MET A 1 26.17 11.85 -5.70
CA MET A 1 25.41 10.78 -5.02
C MET A 1 25.86 10.56 -3.58
N GLN A 2 27.14 10.33 -3.29
CA GLN A 2 27.61 10.06 -1.92
C GLN A 2 27.33 11.21 -0.93
N GLU A 3 27.43 12.46 -1.37
CA GLU A 3 27.15 13.62 -0.51
C GLU A 3 25.66 13.78 -0.18
N ILE A 4 24.75 13.46 -1.10
CA ILE A 4 23.31 13.43 -0.82
C ILE A 4 22.99 12.28 0.13
N ARG A 5 23.59 11.10 -0.08
CA ARG A 5 23.39 9.94 0.81
C ARG A 5 23.84 10.23 2.25
N LYS A 6 25.01 10.88 2.44
CA LYS A 6 25.51 11.28 3.78
C LYS A 6 24.63 12.33 4.46
N ARG A 7 24.00 13.22 3.68
CA ARG A 7 23.20 14.34 4.19
C ARG A 7 21.69 14.12 4.04
N LYS A 8 21.24 12.89 3.76
CA LYS A 8 19.84 12.57 3.43
C LYS A 8 18.87 13.01 4.54
N ILE A 9 19.19 12.73 5.79
CA ILE A 9 18.36 13.11 6.95
C ILE A 9 18.30 14.65 7.10
N PRO A 10 19.44 15.38 7.21
CA PRO A 10 19.40 16.85 7.28
C PRO A 10 18.73 17.53 6.08
N LEU A 11 18.89 16.98 4.87
CA LEU A 11 18.23 17.49 3.68
C LEU A 11 16.72 17.27 3.72
N THR A 12 16.28 16.13 4.27
CA THR A 12 14.85 15.83 4.41
C THR A 12 14.19 16.81 5.38
N GLU A 13 14.79 17.01 6.55
CA GLU A 13 14.32 17.98 7.55
C GLU A 13 14.29 19.41 7.02
N ALA A 14 15.31 19.80 6.24
CA ALA A 14 15.40 21.14 5.69
C ALA A 14 14.34 21.41 4.61
N LEU A 15 14.04 20.42 3.76
CA LEU A 15 13.19 20.59 2.59
C LEU A 15 11.70 20.28 2.84
N MET A 16 11.38 19.56 3.93
CA MET A 16 9.98 19.21 4.25
C MET A 16 9.10 20.39 4.65
N SER A 17 9.69 21.57 4.92
CA SER A 17 8.94 22.79 5.22
C SER A 17 8.11 23.26 4.03
N ASP A 18 8.58 23.03 2.80
CA ASP A 18 7.85 23.33 1.57
C ASP A 18 8.25 22.36 0.43
N PRO A 19 7.70 21.14 0.41
CA PRO A 19 8.05 20.13 -0.58
C PRO A 19 7.58 20.51 -2.00
N ASP A 20 6.49 21.27 -2.12
CA ASP A 20 5.95 21.70 -3.40
C ASP A 20 6.87 22.70 -4.10
N TYR A 21 7.42 23.65 -3.34
CA TYR A 21 8.40 24.62 -3.84
C TYR A 21 9.64 23.92 -4.39
N ILE A 22 10.27 23.03 -3.60
CA ILE A 22 11.49 22.34 -4.07
C ILE A 22 11.20 21.41 -5.26
N LEU A 23 10.06 20.72 -5.27
CA LEU A 23 9.66 19.87 -6.40
C LEU A 23 9.51 20.68 -7.70
N GLN A 24 8.97 21.91 -7.61
CA GLN A 24 8.82 22.79 -8.77
C GLN A 24 10.19 23.24 -9.30
N HIS A 25 11.12 23.63 -8.43
CA HIS A 25 12.48 24.03 -8.84
C HIS A 25 13.26 22.85 -9.45
N VAL A 26 13.13 21.64 -8.91
CA VAL A 26 13.77 20.43 -9.45
C VAL A 26 13.20 20.07 -10.83
N GLN A 27 11.89 20.24 -11.03
CA GLN A 27 11.24 20.04 -12.33
C GLN A 27 11.64 21.10 -13.36
N GLN A 28 11.70 22.38 -12.96
CA GLN A 28 12.19 23.48 -13.81
C GLN A 28 13.66 23.27 -14.19
N GLY A 29 14.49 22.79 -13.27
CA GLY A 29 15.89 22.42 -13.51
C GLY A 29 16.06 21.16 -14.36
N ALA A 30 14.97 20.54 -14.84
CA ALA A 30 14.95 19.29 -15.61
C ALA A 30 15.72 18.13 -14.94
N LEU A 31 15.76 18.11 -13.60
CA LEU A 31 16.34 17.02 -12.82
C LEU A 31 15.35 15.84 -12.73
N ILE A 32 14.06 16.17 -12.72
CA ILE A 32 12.95 15.21 -12.86
C ILE A 32 12.08 15.60 -14.04
N THR A 33 11.41 14.62 -14.63
CA THR A 33 10.46 14.81 -15.74
C THR A 33 9.13 15.34 -15.22
N LEU A 34 8.34 15.95 -16.11
CA LEU A 34 6.98 16.41 -15.77
C LEU A 34 6.11 15.28 -15.22
N ARG A 35 6.26 14.05 -15.77
CA ARG A 35 5.55 12.85 -15.28
C ARG A 35 5.96 12.48 -13.86
N GLU A 36 7.26 12.55 -13.54
CA GLU A 36 7.78 12.27 -12.19
C GLU A 36 7.31 13.33 -11.18
N TYR A 37 7.33 14.60 -11.58
CA TYR A 37 6.77 15.70 -10.78
C TYR A 37 5.27 15.51 -10.51
N SER A 38 4.47 15.22 -11.54
CA SER A 38 3.03 14.97 -11.39
C SER A 38 2.74 13.77 -10.50
N ASN A 39 3.55 12.71 -10.55
CA ASN A 39 3.43 11.57 -9.64
C ASN A 39 3.75 11.99 -8.20
N MET A 40 4.87 12.67 -7.94
CA MET A 40 5.25 13.13 -6.59
C MET A 40 4.30 14.18 -6.00
N ARG A 41 3.54 14.88 -6.84
CA ARG A 41 2.52 15.86 -6.43
C ARG A 41 1.14 15.24 -6.21
N SER A 42 0.79 14.20 -6.97
CA SER A 42 -0.55 13.57 -6.91
C SER A 42 -0.68 12.50 -5.83
N ILE A 43 0.42 11.98 -5.32
CA ILE A 43 0.42 10.99 -4.24
C ILE A 43 0.11 11.68 -2.89
N GLN A 44 -0.91 11.21 -2.17
CA GLN A 44 -1.18 11.58 -0.77
C GLN A 44 -0.10 11.00 0.15
N ARG A 45 1.06 11.65 0.22
CA ARG A 45 2.16 11.35 1.15
C ARG A 45 2.39 12.53 2.09
N SER A 46 2.93 12.25 3.28
CA SER A 46 3.43 13.30 4.17
C SER A 46 4.49 14.14 3.46
N ASN A 47 4.68 15.39 3.89
CA ASN A 47 5.70 16.27 3.31
C ASN A 47 7.10 15.62 3.35
N GLU A 48 7.39 14.90 4.44
CA GLU A 48 8.61 14.10 4.59
C GLU A 48 8.73 13.01 3.51
N GLY A 49 7.69 12.21 3.30
CA GLY A 49 7.68 11.15 2.28
C GLY A 49 7.92 11.71 0.87
N ARG A 50 7.34 12.88 0.56
CA ARG A 50 7.51 13.55 -0.74
C ARG A 50 8.96 14.01 -0.97
N VAL A 51 9.64 14.47 0.08
CA VAL A 51 11.05 14.86 0.02
C VAL A 51 11.96 13.64 -0.07
N ILE A 52 11.66 12.56 0.65
CA ILE A 52 12.42 11.31 0.55
C ILE A 52 12.36 10.78 -0.88
N ASP A 53 11.17 10.72 -1.49
CA ASP A 53 10.99 10.29 -2.87
C ASP A 53 11.77 11.14 -3.86
N LEU A 54 11.77 12.47 -3.64
CA LEU A 54 12.54 13.40 -4.45
C LEU A 54 14.05 13.09 -4.34
N LEU A 55 14.57 12.93 -3.13
CA LEU A 55 15.98 12.65 -2.90
C LEU A 55 16.39 11.29 -3.49
N ASP A 56 15.57 10.26 -3.31
CA ASP A 56 15.80 8.93 -3.89
C ASP A 56 15.77 9.00 -5.41
N LYS A 57 14.81 9.73 -5.99
CA LYS A 57 14.73 9.88 -7.44
C LYS A 57 15.91 10.63 -8.05
N VAL A 58 16.41 11.66 -7.36
CA VAL A 58 17.61 12.39 -7.77
C VAL A 58 18.84 11.49 -7.69
N MET A 59 18.93 10.62 -6.67
CA MET A 59 20.02 9.64 -6.54
C MET A 59 19.97 8.56 -7.63
N ASP A 60 18.79 8.06 -7.98
CA ASP A 60 18.60 7.02 -9.01
C ASP A 60 19.01 7.49 -10.42
N LYS A 61 18.97 8.79 -10.68
CA LYS A 61 19.34 9.40 -11.98
C LYS A 61 20.85 9.64 -12.14
N GLY A 62 21.68 9.17 -11.20
CA GLY A 62 23.13 9.19 -11.31
C GLY A 62 23.82 10.45 -10.77
N GLU A 63 25.15 10.44 -10.83
CA GLU A 63 26.03 11.44 -10.19
C GLU A 63 25.82 12.86 -10.76
N ASP A 64 25.64 12.98 -12.07
CA ASP A 64 25.44 14.28 -12.75
C ASP A 64 24.16 14.99 -12.26
N THR A 65 23.07 14.23 -12.10
CA THR A 65 21.80 14.73 -11.58
C THR A 65 21.93 15.13 -10.11
N CYS A 66 22.67 14.34 -9.32
CA CYS A 66 22.98 14.69 -7.92
C CYS A 66 23.78 15.99 -7.82
N GLN A 67 24.79 16.19 -8.68
CA GLN A 67 25.61 17.38 -8.64
C GLN A 67 24.82 18.62 -9.02
N ARG A 68 23.98 18.53 -10.06
CA ARG A 68 23.08 19.62 -10.46
C ARG A 68 22.04 19.94 -9.39
N PHE A 69 21.53 18.93 -8.68
CA PHE A 69 20.65 19.14 -7.53
C PHE A 69 21.35 19.87 -6.38
N LEU A 70 22.59 19.50 -6.05
CA LEU A 70 23.38 20.21 -5.03
C LEU A 70 23.67 21.66 -5.43
N THR A 71 23.91 21.93 -6.71
CA THR A 71 24.04 23.30 -7.23
C THR A 71 22.73 24.08 -7.09
N LEU A 72 21.59 23.46 -7.38
CA LEU A 72 20.26 24.07 -7.21
C LEU A 72 19.99 24.44 -5.73
N LEU A 73 20.36 23.58 -4.78
CA LEU A 73 20.24 23.88 -3.35
C LEU A 73 21.14 25.04 -2.88
N GLN A 74 22.15 25.41 -3.68
CA GLN A 74 23.02 26.55 -3.41
C GLN A 74 22.51 27.87 -3.99
N GLU A 75 21.43 27.87 -4.78
CA GLU A 75 20.87 29.08 -5.35
C GLU A 75 20.31 30.01 -4.25
N PRO A 76 20.54 31.33 -4.33
CA PRO A 76 20.12 32.28 -3.30
C PRO A 76 18.62 32.21 -2.99
N GLU A 77 17.79 32.07 -4.02
CA GLU A 77 16.32 31.96 -3.90
C GLU A 77 15.90 30.71 -3.10
N VAL A 78 16.57 29.57 -3.34
CA VAL A 78 16.32 28.32 -2.64
C VAL A 78 16.83 28.39 -1.20
N GLN A 79 17.99 29.02 -0.97
CA GLN A 79 18.54 29.20 0.38
C GLN A 79 17.71 30.16 1.25
N ASP A 80 17.03 31.14 0.64
CA ASP A 80 16.16 32.07 1.36
C ASP A 80 14.84 31.41 1.76
N THR A 81 14.28 30.53 0.91
CA THR A 81 13.10 29.71 1.25
C THR A 81 13.43 28.61 2.27
N PHE A 82 14.64 28.06 2.25
CA PHE A 82 15.10 27.04 3.20
C PHE A 82 16.34 27.49 3.97
N PRO A 83 16.22 28.36 4.99
CA PRO A 83 17.34 28.85 5.79
C PRO A 83 18.26 27.75 6.39
N PRO A 84 17.76 26.56 6.79
CA PRO A 84 18.61 25.46 7.25
C PRO A 84 19.66 25.00 6.23
N LEU A 85 19.42 25.18 4.92
CA LEU A 85 20.36 24.80 3.86
C LEU A 85 21.65 25.61 3.87
N LYS A 86 21.65 26.85 4.38
CA LYS A 86 22.86 27.71 4.45
C LYS A 86 23.98 27.07 5.29
N LYS A 87 23.61 26.38 6.37
CA LYS A 87 24.56 25.64 7.23
C LYS A 87 24.99 24.31 6.60
N LEU A 88 24.10 23.67 5.84
CA LEU A 88 24.35 22.37 5.22
C LEU A 88 25.19 22.48 3.93
N CYS A 89 25.08 23.58 3.18
CA CYS A 89 25.79 23.76 1.91
C CYS A 89 27.15 24.46 2.06
N SER A 90 27.34 25.27 3.11
CA SER A 90 28.62 25.95 3.38
C SER A 90 29.76 24.98 3.76
N ALA A 91 29.44 23.78 4.25
CA ALA A 91 30.42 22.71 4.51
C ALA A 91 30.90 21.96 3.25
N ALA A 92 30.40 22.28 2.05
CA ALA A 92 30.80 21.63 0.80
C ALA A 92 31.91 22.38 0.03
N ALA A 93 32.31 23.57 0.49
CA ALA A 93 33.42 24.31 -0.11
C ALA A 93 34.72 24.01 0.63
N LEU A 94 35.37 22.90 0.25
CA LEU A 94 36.84 22.67 0.21
C LEU A 94 37.06 21.16 0.06
N GLY A 95 37.37 20.73 -1.16
CA GLY A 95 37.87 19.39 -1.42
C GLY A 95 39.36 19.26 -1.12
N THR A 96 39.81 18.01 -1.08
CA THR A 96 41.19 17.48 -1.13
C THR A 96 41.93 17.25 0.19
N GLY A 97 42.44 16.01 0.34
CA GLY A 97 43.73 15.74 0.98
C GLY A 97 43.73 15.36 2.46
N SER A 98 44.07 14.10 2.72
CA SER A 98 44.59 13.51 3.97
C SER A 98 45.44 14.44 4.87
N THR A 99 45.17 14.51 6.18
CA THR A 99 46.02 13.98 7.27
C THR A 99 45.56 14.48 8.65
N THR A 100 45.72 13.61 9.65
CA THR A 100 45.64 13.83 11.11
C THR A 100 46.18 15.18 11.61
N SER A 101 45.42 15.86 12.48
CA SER A 101 45.90 16.29 13.81
C SER A 101 44.84 17.02 14.63
N THR A 102 44.74 16.58 15.87
CA THR A 102 44.05 17.14 17.03
C THR A 102 44.40 18.61 17.27
N LEU A 103 43.41 19.49 17.50
CA LEU A 103 43.54 20.60 18.44
C LEU A 103 42.19 20.88 19.11
N ILE A 104 42.18 20.62 20.42
CA ILE A 104 41.19 21.04 21.41
C ILE A 104 41.29 22.56 21.55
N LEU A 105 40.18 23.28 21.41
CA LEU A 105 39.94 24.48 22.21
C LEU A 105 38.49 24.52 22.68
N SER A 106 38.40 24.44 23.99
CA SER A 106 37.23 24.51 24.85
C SER A 106 36.57 25.88 24.83
N GLU A 107 35.24 25.92 24.82
CA GLU A 107 34.49 26.88 25.63
C GLU A 107 33.34 26.17 26.33
N LYS A 108 33.36 26.25 27.66
CA LYS A 108 32.36 25.68 28.57
C LYS A 108 31.16 26.62 28.64
N PHE A 109 29.96 26.10 28.41
CA PHE A 109 28.76 26.56 29.11
C PHE A 109 28.02 25.36 29.69
N ASN A 110 27.58 25.53 30.93
CA ASN A 110 27.35 24.48 31.91
C ASN A 110 25.87 24.10 32.05
N SER A 111 25.64 22.81 32.33
CA SER A 111 24.53 22.19 33.08
C SER A 111 23.09 22.24 32.52
N LYS A 112 22.58 21.09 32.07
CA LYS A 112 21.80 20.12 32.88
C LYS A 112 21.40 18.92 32.02
N ASP A 113 21.51 17.74 32.60
CA ASP A 113 21.34 16.43 31.97
C ASP A 113 19.99 16.25 31.29
N ILE A 114 20.02 15.93 29.99
CA ILE A 114 18.97 15.18 29.30
C ILE A 114 19.68 13.94 28.76
N PRO A 115 19.30 12.71 29.15
CA PRO A 115 19.90 11.52 28.57
C PRO A 115 19.54 11.49 27.08
N ILE A 116 20.55 11.63 26.23
CA ILE A 116 20.43 11.27 24.82
C ILE A 116 20.32 9.75 24.83
N GLN A 117 19.09 9.21 24.79
CA GLN A 117 18.90 7.83 24.41
C GLN A 117 19.43 7.70 22.98
N GLU A 118 20.51 6.92 22.85
CA GLU A 118 20.91 6.34 21.58
C GLU A 118 19.65 5.83 20.89
N THR A 119 19.29 6.47 19.78
CA THR A 119 18.17 6.05 18.96
C THR A 119 18.57 4.67 18.45
N GLN A 120 18.00 3.63 19.09
CA GLN A 120 18.20 2.26 18.66
C GLN A 120 17.83 2.22 17.18
N ASN A 121 18.77 1.75 16.39
CA ASN A 121 18.57 1.39 15.00
C ASN A 121 17.47 0.32 15.00
N THR A 122 16.20 0.71 14.84
CA THR A 122 15.07 -0.22 14.84
C THR A 122 15.21 -1.07 13.61
N GLU A 123 15.84 -2.23 13.74
CA GLU A 123 15.73 -3.28 12.73
C GLU A 123 14.23 -3.51 12.48
N LEU A 124 13.80 -3.43 11.22
CA LEU A 124 12.45 -3.80 10.83
C LEU A 124 12.26 -5.27 11.21
N SER A 125 11.52 -5.52 12.29
CA SER A 125 11.28 -6.89 12.75
C SER A 125 10.33 -7.60 11.80
N GLU A 126 10.74 -8.76 11.29
CA GLU A 126 9.88 -9.62 10.47
C GLU A 126 8.85 -10.34 11.33
N TYR A 127 7.62 -10.49 10.82
CA TYR A 127 6.63 -11.35 11.47
C TYR A 127 7.08 -12.80 11.41
N ARG A 128 6.91 -13.53 12.52
CA ARG A 128 7.15 -14.96 12.57
C ARG A 128 6.18 -15.68 11.62
N MET A 129 6.72 -16.43 10.65
CA MET A 129 5.96 -17.23 9.66
C MET A 129 6.55 -18.64 9.55
N THR A 130 6.56 -19.39 10.65
CA THR A 130 7.23 -20.70 10.84
C THR A 130 6.32 -21.86 11.26
N SER A 131 5.08 -21.58 11.67
CA SER A 131 4.09 -22.59 12.08
C SER A 131 3.61 -23.46 10.92
N VAL A 132 3.22 -24.71 11.21
CA VAL A 132 2.68 -25.65 10.21
C VAL A 132 1.34 -26.19 10.72
N PRO A 133 0.20 -25.73 10.17
CA PRO A 133 0.07 -24.77 9.08
C PRO A 133 0.53 -23.35 9.46
N ARG A 134 0.82 -22.51 8.47
CA ARG A 134 1.14 -21.07 8.69
C ARG A 134 -0.05 -20.31 9.28
N GLY A 135 -1.24 -20.83 9.03
CA GLY A 135 -2.48 -20.35 9.56
C GLY A 135 -3.63 -20.69 8.62
N GLN A 136 -4.74 -19.99 8.79
CA GLN A 136 -5.96 -20.27 8.03
C GLN A 136 -6.12 -19.29 6.87
N CYS A 137 -6.57 -19.81 5.72
CA CYS A 137 -6.93 -19.02 4.55
C CYS A 137 -8.41 -19.27 4.20
N LEU A 138 -9.26 -18.27 4.40
CA LEU A 138 -10.69 -18.33 4.08
C LEU A 138 -10.95 -17.67 2.72
N ILE A 139 -11.56 -18.38 1.79
CA ILE A 139 -11.90 -17.86 0.46
C ILE A 139 -13.41 -17.90 0.28
N PHE A 140 -14.06 -16.74 0.19
CA PHE A 140 -15.42 -16.62 -0.30
C PHE A 140 -15.41 -16.49 -1.82
N ASN A 141 -16.08 -17.41 -2.52
CA ASN A 141 -16.26 -17.35 -3.96
C ASN A 141 -17.74 -17.30 -4.31
N ASN A 142 -18.29 -16.10 -4.49
CA ASN A 142 -19.66 -15.94 -4.96
C ASN A 142 -19.64 -15.77 -6.48
N GLU A 143 -20.10 -16.81 -7.17
CA GLU A 143 -20.18 -16.92 -8.63
C GLU A 143 -21.63 -16.75 -9.11
N HIS A 144 -22.59 -17.37 -8.42
CA HIS A 144 -24.00 -17.31 -8.76
C HIS A 144 -24.76 -16.39 -7.80
N PHE A 145 -25.66 -15.57 -8.34
CA PHE A 145 -26.45 -14.61 -7.58
C PHE A 145 -27.92 -14.67 -7.98
N LYS A 146 -28.81 -14.40 -7.03
CA LYS A 146 -30.26 -14.38 -7.30
C LYS A 146 -30.68 -13.20 -8.19
N ASN A 147 -30.16 -12.01 -7.89
CA ASN A 147 -30.59 -10.74 -8.49
C ASN A 147 -29.44 -9.95 -9.14
N LEU A 148 -28.26 -10.57 -9.29
CA LEU A 148 -27.09 -9.98 -9.93
C LEU A 148 -26.59 -10.91 -11.04
N ASN A 149 -25.72 -10.39 -11.90
CA ASN A 149 -25.16 -11.18 -12.99
C ASN A 149 -24.27 -12.31 -12.47
N GLU A 150 -24.23 -13.41 -13.20
CA GLU A 150 -23.31 -14.51 -12.92
C GLU A 150 -21.86 -14.05 -13.11
N ARG A 151 -21.02 -14.42 -12.15
CA ARG A 151 -19.60 -14.11 -12.13
C ARG A 151 -18.80 -15.27 -12.73
N LYS A 152 -18.95 -15.51 -14.04
CA LYS A 152 -18.13 -16.47 -14.80
C LYS A 152 -16.65 -16.16 -14.71
N GLY A 153 -15.83 -17.18 -14.47
CA GLY A 153 -14.39 -17.02 -14.31
C GLY A 153 -13.94 -16.93 -12.85
N SER A 154 -14.87 -16.76 -11.90
CA SER A 154 -14.52 -16.61 -10.49
C SER A 154 -13.99 -17.91 -9.88
N SER A 155 -14.47 -19.06 -10.36
CA SER A 155 -13.92 -20.37 -9.99
C SER A 155 -12.43 -20.53 -10.34
N GLN A 156 -11.94 -19.90 -11.43
CA GLN A 156 -10.51 -19.92 -11.77
C GLN A 156 -9.68 -19.10 -10.77
N ASP A 157 -10.21 -17.97 -10.30
CA ASP A 157 -9.59 -17.16 -9.26
C ASP A 157 -9.56 -17.89 -7.92
N ALA A 158 -10.68 -18.52 -7.53
CA ALA A 158 -10.76 -19.30 -6.29
C ALA A 158 -9.76 -20.45 -6.29
N GLU A 159 -9.62 -21.17 -7.41
CA GLU A 159 -8.66 -22.26 -7.55
C GLU A 159 -7.21 -21.76 -7.57
N ALA A 160 -6.91 -20.64 -8.23
CA ALA A 160 -5.57 -20.05 -8.22
C ALA A 160 -5.14 -19.65 -6.80
N LEU A 161 -6.04 -18.99 -6.04
CA LEU A 161 -5.83 -18.63 -4.65
C LEU A 161 -5.65 -19.87 -3.77
N ARG A 162 -6.52 -20.88 -3.94
CA ARG A 162 -6.42 -22.14 -3.19
C ARG A 162 -5.06 -22.78 -3.38
N GLN A 163 -4.60 -22.90 -4.63
CA GLN A 163 -3.30 -23.49 -4.94
C GLN A 163 -2.13 -22.69 -4.36
N VAL A 164 -2.12 -21.36 -4.47
CA VAL A 164 -0.98 -20.58 -3.99
C VAL A 164 -0.91 -20.54 -2.47
N PHE A 165 -2.04 -20.40 -1.77
CA PHE A 165 -2.03 -20.38 -0.30
C PHE A 165 -1.80 -21.76 0.30
N ASP A 166 -2.27 -22.83 -0.32
CA ASP A 166 -1.93 -24.21 0.06
C ASP A 166 -0.42 -24.45 -0.11
N TRP A 167 0.17 -24.03 -1.24
CA TRP A 167 1.62 -24.10 -1.48
C TRP A 167 2.44 -23.26 -0.48
N LEU A 168 1.92 -22.10 -0.05
CA LEU A 168 2.51 -21.28 1.01
C LEU A 168 2.32 -21.86 2.42
N GLY A 169 1.64 -23.00 2.57
CA GLY A 169 1.49 -23.73 3.82
C GLY A 169 0.29 -23.30 4.68
N PHE A 170 -0.72 -22.65 4.10
CA PHE A 170 -1.97 -22.32 4.78
C PHE A 170 -2.97 -23.47 4.72
N SER A 171 -3.82 -23.58 5.75
CA SER A 171 -5.01 -24.42 5.71
C SER A 171 -6.13 -23.65 5.00
N VAL A 172 -6.44 -24.04 3.76
CA VAL A 172 -7.38 -23.29 2.89
C VAL A 172 -8.80 -23.83 3.01
N SER A 173 -9.77 -22.94 3.24
CA SER A 173 -11.20 -23.21 3.21
C SER A 173 -11.89 -22.36 2.15
N VAL A 174 -12.48 -23.01 1.14
CA VAL A 174 -13.25 -22.33 0.07
C VAL A 174 -14.74 -22.47 0.35
N LEU A 175 -15.45 -21.35 0.46
CA LEU A 175 -16.90 -21.28 0.63
C LEU A 175 -17.54 -20.63 -0.60
N THR A 176 -18.28 -21.42 -1.37
CA THR A 176 -18.89 -20.99 -2.63
C THR A 176 -20.34 -20.54 -2.43
N ASP A 177 -20.74 -19.48 -3.13
CA ASP A 177 -22.12 -18.96 -3.19
C ASP A 177 -22.76 -18.82 -1.81
N GLN A 178 -22.12 -18.06 -0.93
CA GLN A 178 -22.60 -17.77 0.42
C GLN A 178 -23.51 -16.55 0.43
N THR A 179 -24.64 -16.65 1.14
CA THR A 179 -25.47 -15.48 1.45
C THR A 179 -24.75 -14.52 2.39
N ALA A 180 -25.18 -13.27 2.48
CA ALA A 180 -24.58 -12.31 3.41
C ALA A 180 -24.59 -12.83 4.86
N GLY A 181 -25.69 -13.47 5.27
CA GLY A 181 -25.81 -14.11 6.58
C GLY A 181 -24.82 -15.26 6.79
N GLN A 182 -24.63 -16.12 5.77
CA GLN A 182 -23.66 -17.22 5.81
C GLN A 182 -22.22 -16.71 5.86
N MET A 183 -21.89 -15.67 5.10
CA MET A 183 -20.57 -15.02 5.14
C MET A 183 -20.26 -14.51 6.55
N ARG A 184 -21.18 -13.75 7.16
CA ARG A 184 -21.04 -13.26 8.54
C ARG A 184 -20.88 -14.39 9.55
N ALA A 185 -21.65 -15.47 9.41
CA ALA A 185 -21.55 -16.63 10.29
C ALA A 185 -20.20 -17.35 10.14
N ALA A 186 -19.70 -17.49 8.92
CA ALA A 186 -18.38 -18.05 8.66
C ALA A 186 -17.27 -17.17 9.25
N LEU A 187 -17.30 -15.86 9.01
CA LEU A 187 -16.32 -14.92 9.57
C LEU A 187 -16.25 -15.02 11.11
N ARG A 188 -17.40 -15.03 11.78
CA ARG A 188 -17.49 -15.23 13.24
C ARG A 188 -16.95 -16.59 13.68
N ARG A 189 -17.24 -17.65 12.92
CA ARG A 189 -16.74 -18.99 13.24
C ARG A 189 -15.21 -19.02 13.18
N PHE A 190 -14.62 -18.45 12.12
CA PHE A 190 -13.18 -18.40 11.93
C PHE A 190 -12.49 -17.52 12.96
N SER A 191 -13.06 -16.36 13.32
CA SER A 191 -12.49 -15.48 14.35
C SER A 191 -12.45 -16.09 15.75
N CYS A 192 -13.25 -17.13 16.01
CA CYS A 192 -13.27 -17.84 17.29
C CYS A 192 -12.32 -19.05 17.33
N THR A 193 -11.49 -19.25 16.31
CA THR A 193 -10.50 -20.34 16.29
C THR A 193 -9.17 -19.91 16.92
N ASP A 194 -8.36 -20.89 17.32
CA ASP A 194 -6.97 -20.61 17.64
C ASP A 194 -6.18 -20.46 16.33
N HIS A 195 -5.41 -19.38 16.23
CA HIS A 195 -4.73 -19.00 15.00
C HIS A 195 -3.21 -19.15 15.16
N ASP A 196 -2.55 -19.68 14.13
CA ASP A 196 -1.11 -19.89 14.10
C ASP A 196 -0.35 -18.57 13.88
N ASP A 197 0.31 -18.37 12.74
CA ASP A 197 1.14 -17.19 12.49
C ASP A 197 0.41 -16.09 11.72
N CYS A 198 -0.58 -16.45 10.90
CA CYS A 198 -1.22 -15.52 10.00
C CYS A 198 -2.68 -15.91 9.72
N PHE A 199 -3.52 -14.92 9.45
CA PHE A 199 -4.84 -15.15 8.89
C PHE A 199 -4.97 -14.48 7.53
N VAL A 200 -5.49 -15.22 6.55
CA VAL A 200 -5.79 -14.70 5.22
C VAL A 200 -7.28 -14.86 4.93
N CYS A 201 -7.91 -13.81 4.40
CA CYS A 201 -9.27 -13.88 3.90
C CYS A 201 -9.39 -13.26 2.49
N CYS A 202 -9.87 -14.04 1.52
CA CYS A 202 -10.14 -13.56 0.18
C CYS A 202 -11.66 -13.52 -0.06
N ALA A 203 -12.16 -12.42 -0.62
CA ALA A 203 -13.56 -12.31 -1.03
C ALA A 203 -13.65 -12.01 -2.53
N LEU A 204 -14.17 -12.96 -3.29
CA LEU A 204 -14.43 -12.87 -4.73
C LEU A 204 -15.94 -12.72 -4.91
N SER A 205 -16.42 -11.50 -5.17
CA SER A 205 -17.85 -11.24 -5.31
C SER A 205 -18.13 -9.95 -6.11
N HIS A 206 -19.41 -9.67 -6.37
CA HIS A 206 -19.82 -8.30 -6.64
C HIS A 206 -19.60 -7.43 -5.39
N GLY A 207 -19.46 -6.13 -5.57
CA GLY A 207 -19.34 -5.21 -4.45
C GLY A 207 -19.45 -3.75 -4.84
N THR A 208 -19.32 -2.92 -3.82
CA THR A 208 -19.29 -1.46 -3.86
C THR A 208 -18.18 -0.98 -2.93
N GLU A 209 -18.00 0.33 -2.81
CA GLU A 209 -17.07 0.91 -1.81
C GLU A 209 -17.38 0.49 -0.38
N GLN A 210 -18.65 0.17 -0.11
CA GLN A 210 -19.11 -0.14 1.23
C GLN A 210 -18.84 -1.59 1.63
N GLY A 211 -18.77 -2.52 0.66
CA GLY A 211 -18.82 -3.95 0.96
C GLY A 211 -18.86 -4.87 -0.25
N VAL A 212 -19.01 -6.15 0.05
CA VAL A 212 -19.20 -7.22 -0.94
C VAL A 212 -20.59 -7.82 -0.80
N TYR A 213 -21.16 -8.29 -1.89
CA TYR A 213 -22.49 -8.91 -1.89
C TYR A 213 -22.43 -10.40 -1.56
N GLY A 214 -23.39 -10.87 -0.77
CA GLY A 214 -23.76 -12.29 -0.71
C GLY A 214 -24.48 -12.73 -1.99
N GLN A 215 -24.59 -14.04 -2.22
CA GLN A 215 -25.36 -14.56 -3.37
C GLN A 215 -26.84 -14.15 -3.37
N ASP A 216 -27.36 -13.79 -2.19
CA ASP A 216 -28.71 -13.26 -1.98
C ASP A 216 -28.87 -11.80 -2.43
N GLY A 217 -27.79 -11.13 -2.81
CA GLY A 217 -27.79 -9.72 -3.21
C GLY A 217 -27.73 -8.75 -2.02
N GLU A 218 -27.60 -9.28 -0.80
CA GLU A 218 -27.47 -8.48 0.42
C GLU A 218 -26.00 -8.09 0.66
N LEU A 219 -25.78 -6.87 1.16
CA LEU A 219 -24.43 -6.33 1.35
C LEU A 219 -23.81 -6.80 2.68
N VAL A 220 -22.54 -7.20 2.62
CA VAL A 220 -21.65 -7.38 3.77
C VAL A 220 -20.64 -6.23 3.75
N PRO A 221 -20.78 -5.23 4.63
CA PRO A 221 -19.82 -4.15 4.77
C PRO A 221 -18.40 -4.66 5.00
N ILE A 222 -17.39 -3.98 4.45
CA ILE A 222 -15.98 -4.34 4.68
C ILE A 222 -15.67 -4.40 6.18
N GLN A 223 -16.21 -3.47 6.96
CA GLN A 223 -16.02 -3.46 8.43
C GLN A 223 -16.52 -4.74 9.11
N ASP A 224 -17.60 -5.33 8.62
CA ASP A 224 -18.16 -6.57 9.18
C ASP A 224 -17.32 -7.80 8.82
N ILE A 225 -16.43 -7.67 7.84
CA ILE A 225 -15.44 -8.68 7.44
C ILE A 225 -14.16 -8.54 8.26
N LEU A 226 -13.71 -7.31 8.50
CA LEU A 226 -12.46 -7.03 9.21
C LEU A 226 -12.60 -7.11 10.73
N SER A 227 -13.65 -6.50 11.29
CA SER A 227 -13.80 -6.33 12.75
C SER A 227 -13.80 -7.61 13.58
N PRO A 228 -14.29 -8.78 13.10
CA PRO A 228 -14.18 -10.03 13.87
C PRO A 228 -12.73 -10.43 14.19
N PHE A 229 -11.76 -9.96 13.40
CA PHE A 229 -10.35 -10.34 13.51
C PHE A 229 -9.47 -9.27 14.16
N ASN A 230 -10.05 -8.21 14.75
CA ASN A 230 -9.25 -7.24 15.52
C ASN A 230 -8.77 -7.83 16.86
N GLY A 231 -7.79 -7.20 17.51
CA GLY A 231 -7.19 -7.72 18.74
C GLY A 231 -8.18 -7.92 19.90
N ALA A 232 -9.24 -7.12 19.97
CA ALA A 232 -10.28 -7.26 20.98
C ALA A 232 -11.22 -8.45 20.73
N SER A 233 -11.51 -8.76 19.46
CA SER A 233 -12.48 -9.79 19.06
C SER A 233 -11.82 -11.15 18.77
N CYS A 234 -10.54 -11.14 18.40
CA CYS A 234 -9.74 -12.33 18.10
C CYS A 234 -8.36 -12.24 18.78
N PRO A 235 -8.28 -12.51 20.10
CA PRO A 235 -7.03 -12.40 20.85
C PRO A 235 -5.90 -13.31 20.34
N SER A 236 -6.22 -14.45 19.72
CA SER A 236 -5.25 -15.38 19.14
C SER A 236 -4.52 -14.79 17.92
N LEU A 237 -4.99 -13.68 17.35
CA LEU A 237 -4.37 -12.94 16.24
C LEU A 237 -3.70 -11.62 16.65
N VAL A 238 -3.57 -11.31 17.94
CA VAL A 238 -2.76 -10.17 18.40
C VAL A 238 -1.30 -10.37 17.94
N ASP A 239 -0.67 -9.29 17.46
CA ASP A 239 0.70 -9.24 16.94
C ASP A 239 1.00 -10.16 15.73
N LYS A 240 -0.04 -10.61 15.03
CA LYS A 240 0.06 -11.52 13.88
C LYS A 240 -0.56 -10.90 12.63
N PRO A 241 0.02 -11.04 11.44
CA PRO A 241 -0.52 -10.47 10.21
C PRO A 241 -1.92 -10.99 9.88
N LYS A 242 -2.80 -10.06 9.50
CA LYS A 242 -4.20 -10.30 9.11
C LYS A 242 -4.42 -9.72 7.72
N VAL A 243 -4.40 -10.59 6.70
CA VAL A 243 -4.36 -10.19 5.30
C VAL A 243 -5.70 -10.43 4.62
N PHE A 244 -6.26 -9.40 4.00
CA PHE A 244 -7.54 -9.46 3.30
C PHE A 244 -7.37 -9.05 1.84
N PHE A 245 -7.92 -9.85 0.93
CA PHE A 245 -7.92 -9.55 -0.50
C PHE A 245 -9.35 -9.49 -1.04
N PHE A 246 -9.74 -8.34 -1.58
CA PHE A 246 -11.07 -8.10 -2.12
C PHE A 246 -11.03 -7.98 -3.64
N GLN A 247 -11.53 -9.00 -4.32
CA GLN A 247 -11.86 -8.94 -5.74
C GLN A 247 -13.34 -8.63 -5.87
N ALA A 248 -13.64 -7.32 -5.83
CA ALA A 248 -14.96 -6.76 -5.99
C ALA A 248 -14.88 -5.36 -6.62
N CYS A 249 -15.95 -4.92 -7.28
CA CYS A 249 -16.08 -3.51 -7.68
C CYS A 249 -16.02 -2.60 -6.46
N GLN A 250 -15.49 -1.39 -6.66
CA GLN A 250 -15.54 -0.31 -5.68
C GLN A 250 -16.39 0.85 -6.21
N GLY A 251 -17.29 0.61 -7.17
CA GLY A 251 -18.15 1.65 -7.73
C GLY A 251 -18.51 1.37 -9.19
N ALA A 252 -19.05 2.39 -9.85
CA ALA A 252 -19.57 2.29 -11.21
C ALA A 252 -18.72 3.02 -12.26
N ARG A 253 -17.68 3.76 -11.86
CA ARG A 253 -16.83 4.50 -12.80
C ARG A 253 -15.91 3.53 -13.54
N VAL A 254 -15.90 3.61 -14.87
CA VAL A 254 -14.90 2.92 -15.69
C VAL A 254 -13.69 3.85 -15.81
N GLN A 255 -12.49 3.34 -15.54
CA GLN A 255 -11.24 4.06 -15.81
C GLN A 255 -10.97 4.04 -17.32
N GLY A 256 -11.58 4.99 -18.06
CA GLY A 256 -11.53 5.08 -19.53
C GLY A 256 -12.91 5.01 -20.19
N ALA A 257 -13.00 5.38 -21.48
CA ALA A 257 -14.27 5.52 -22.19
C ALA A 257 -14.89 4.16 -22.63
N VAL A 258 -15.80 3.66 -21.79
CA VAL A 258 -17.04 2.92 -22.09
C VAL A 258 -16.99 1.44 -22.56
N THR A 259 -17.93 0.67 -21.97
CA THR A 259 -18.41 -0.73 -22.14
C THR A 259 -17.40 -1.87 -22.06
N VAL A 260 -16.91 -2.13 -20.84
CA VAL A 260 -16.44 -3.47 -20.42
C VAL A 260 -17.42 -3.98 -19.36
N GLN A 261 -17.67 -5.29 -19.31
CA GLN A 261 -18.52 -5.90 -18.27
C GLN A 261 -17.82 -5.78 -16.91
N ALA A 262 -18.10 -4.65 -16.27
CA ALA A 262 -17.84 -4.39 -14.88
C ALA A 262 -18.71 -5.29 -13.99
N ASP A 263 -18.24 -5.59 -12.79
CA ASP A 263 -19.04 -6.25 -11.75
C ASP A 263 -20.13 -5.28 -11.16
N CYS A 264 -20.73 -4.39 -11.98
CA CYS A 264 -21.71 -3.36 -11.59
C CYS A 264 -23.17 -3.68 -11.99
N ILE A 265 -24.13 -2.98 -11.36
CA ILE A 265 -25.57 -3.04 -11.64
C ILE A 265 -25.89 -2.12 -12.84
N ALA A 266 -26.26 -2.69 -13.98
CA ALA A 266 -26.87 -1.93 -15.07
C ALA A 266 -28.40 -1.86 -14.83
N GLY A 267 -28.85 -0.88 -14.06
CA GLY A 267 -30.29 -0.67 -13.85
C GLY A 267 -30.65 0.12 -12.59
N GLY A 268 -30.39 1.42 -12.59
CA GLY A 268 -30.89 2.32 -11.54
C GLY A 268 -30.82 3.77 -12.03
N THR A 269 -31.98 4.36 -12.27
CA THR A 269 -32.16 5.77 -12.59
C THR A 269 -31.56 6.67 -11.50
N HIS A 270 -30.68 7.60 -11.88
CA HIS A 270 -30.26 8.72 -11.03
C HIS A 270 -31.49 9.56 -10.60
N PRO A 271 -31.43 10.13 -9.40
CA PRO A 271 -31.41 11.59 -9.33
C PRO A 271 -30.23 12.10 -8.49
N GLU A 272 -29.73 13.27 -8.88
CA GLU A 272 -28.80 14.11 -8.13
C GLU A 272 -29.46 14.58 -6.81
N THR A 273 -28.81 14.45 -5.65
CA THR A 273 -28.70 15.50 -4.61
C THR A 273 -27.86 15.03 -3.40
N ASP A 274 -27.09 16.00 -2.90
CA ASP A 274 -26.39 16.11 -1.61
C ASP A 274 -25.20 15.18 -1.32
N ALA A 275 -24.06 15.83 -1.07
CA ALA A 275 -22.81 15.22 -0.63
C ALA A 275 -23.00 14.53 0.74
N PHE A 276 -23.39 13.25 0.71
CA PHE A 276 -23.26 12.36 1.85
C PHE A 276 -21.77 12.10 2.10
N PRO A 277 -21.31 12.02 3.37
CA PRO A 277 -19.91 11.79 3.66
C PRO A 277 -19.47 10.47 3.02
N VAL A 278 -18.37 10.52 2.28
CA VAL A 278 -17.69 9.38 1.67
C VAL A 278 -17.29 8.43 2.82
N HIS A 279 -18.04 7.34 3.00
CA HIS A 279 -17.77 6.37 4.05
C HIS A 279 -16.62 5.46 3.60
N SER A 280 -15.39 5.91 3.85
CA SER A 280 -14.22 5.03 3.83
C SER A 280 -14.33 4.03 4.99
N TYR A 281 -13.99 2.76 4.76
CA TYR A 281 -13.81 1.83 5.88
C TYR A 281 -12.57 2.25 6.68
N THR A 282 -12.64 2.12 8.00
CA THR A 282 -11.52 2.44 8.88
C THR A 282 -10.88 1.15 9.34
N LEU A 283 -9.60 0.95 9.02
CA LEU A 283 -8.84 -0.17 9.60
C LEU A 283 -8.85 -0.05 11.13
N PRO A 284 -9.07 -1.15 11.89
CA PRO A 284 -9.08 -1.08 13.34
C PRO A 284 -7.72 -0.57 13.87
N VAL A 285 -7.78 0.26 14.92
CA VAL A 285 -6.63 1.01 15.45
C VAL A 285 -5.52 0.08 15.97
N ASP A 286 -5.89 -1.08 16.52
CA ASP A 286 -4.99 -1.96 17.28
C ASP A 286 -4.61 -3.23 16.52
N SER A 287 -4.32 -3.16 15.21
CA SER A 287 -4.23 -4.40 14.45
C SER A 287 -3.42 -4.40 13.17
N ASP A 288 -2.56 -5.43 13.04
CA ASP A 288 -1.72 -5.79 11.89
C ASP A 288 -2.52 -6.20 10.65
N PHE A 289 -3.31 -5.28 10.10
CA PHE A 289 -4.12 -5.52 8.91
C PHE A 289 -3.38 -5.08 7.65
N LEU A 290 -3.49 -5.93 6.63
CA LEU A 290 -3.20 -5.61 5.24
C LEU A 290 -4.46 -5.87 4.43
N VAL A 291 -4.99 -4.84 3.76
CA VAL A 291 -6.18 -4.96 2.92
C VAL A 291 -5.82 -4.59 1.49
N GLY A 292 -5.82 -5.58 0.60
CA GLY A 292 -5.66 -5.40 -0.85
C GLY A 292 -7.01 -5.36 -1.57
N MET A 293 -7.22 -4.34 -2.39
CA MET A 293 -8.41 -4.14 -3.21
C MET A 293 -8.04 -4.27 -4.69
N ALA A 294 -8.84 -5.00 -5.47
CA ALA A 294 -8.59 -5.23 -6.89
C ALA A 294 -8.61 -3.94 -7.74
N THR A 295 -9.27 -2.90 -7.25
CA THR A 295 -9.35 -1.60 -7.90
C THR A 295 -9.43 -0.50 -6.85
N VAL A 296 -8.93 0.69 -7.18
CA VAL A 296 -9.18 1.92 -6.42
C VAL A 296 -10.67 2.24 -6.34
N GLN A 297 -11.02 3.11 -5.39
CA GLN A 297 -12.38 3.61 -5.14
C GLN A 297 -13.05 4.15 -6.40
N GLU A 298 -14.37 4.06 -6.37
CA GLU A 298 -15.33 4.39 -7.41
C GLU A 298 -15.21 3.57 -8.71
N CYS A 299 -14.21 2.68 -8.82
CA CYS A 299 -13.86 2.02 -10.07
C CYS A 299 -14.31 0.56 -10.16
N VAL A 300 -14.42 0.08 -11.39
CA VAL A 300 -14.82 -1.30 -11.70
C VAL A 300 -13.62 -2.23 -11.71
N SER A 301 -13.80 -3.46 -11.24
CA SER A 301 -12.78 -4.49 -11.38
C SER A 301 -12.98 -5.31 -12.66
N ILE A 302 -11.89 -5.63 -13.35
CA ILE A 302 -11.89 -6.29 -14.66
C ILE A 302 -11.62 -7.79 -14.51
N ARG A 303 -12.41 -8.59 -15.22
CA ARG A 303 -12.28 -10.04 -15.21
C ARG A 303 -12.44 -10.68 -16.58
N ASN A 304 -11.67 -11.73 -16.80
CA ASN A 304 -11.83 -12.63 -17.94
C ASN A 304 -12.66 -13.85 -17.52
N ARG A 305 -13.67 -14.20 -18.33
CA ARG A 305 -14.59 -15.33 -18.06
C ARG A 305 -13.96 -16.72 -18.14
N VAL A 306 -12.77 -16.82 -18.72
CA VAL A 306 -12.06 -18.10 -18.95
C VAL A 306 -10.81 -18.20 -18.09
N SER A 307 -10.07 -17.09 -17.94
CA SER A 307 -8.77 -17.10 -17.25
C SER A 307 -8.78 -16.48 -15.86
N GLY A 308 -9.92 -15.99 -15.36
CA GLY A 308 -10.01 -15.29 -14.07
C GLY A 308 -9.74 -13.79 -14.14
N SER A 309 -9.72 -13.12 -12.98
CA SER A 309 -9.53 -11.68 -12.87
C SER A 309 -8.07 -11.26 -12.97
N TRP A 310 -7.80 -10.09 -13.54
CA TRP A 310 -6.42 -9.62 -13.69
C TRP A 310 -5.72 -9.48 -12.35
N TYR A 311 -6.42 -8.98 -11.33
CA TYR A 311 -5.86 -8.79 -10.00
C TYR A 311 -5.49 -10.11 -9.34
N ILE A 312 -6.43 -11.07 -9.25
CA ILE A 312 -6.15 -12.33 -8.56
C ILE A 312 -5.13 -13.18 -9.31
N GLN A 313 -5.19 -13.21 -10.64
CA GLN A 313 -4.19 -13.95 -11.43
C GLN A 313 -2.80 -13.34 -11.29
N SER A 314 -2.66 -12.01 -11.33
CA SER A 314 -1.38 -11.33 -11.10
C SER A 314 -0.91 -11.53 -9.65
N LEU A 315 -1.78 -11.41 -8.65
CA LEU A 315 -1.45 -11.69 -7.25
C LEU A 315 -0.90 -13.10 -7.06
N CYS A 316 -1.59 -14.12 -7.56
CA CYS A 316 -1.14 -15.50 -7.45
C CYS A 316 0.18 -15.74 -8.19
N HIS A 317 0.36 -15.11 -9.35
CA HIS A 317 1.62 -15.19 -10.10
C HIS A 317 2.78 -14.56 -9.32
N GLN A 318 2.63 -13.33 -8.85
CA GLN A 318 3.67 -12.61 -8.11
C GLN A 318 3.99 -13.30 -6.77
N LEU A 319 3.00 -13.86 -6.06
CA LEU A 319 3.25 -14.66 -4.85
C LEU A 319 4.12 -15.89 -5.16
N ARG A 320 3.84 -16.63 -6.25
CA ARG A 320 4.65 -17.80 -6.64
C ARG A 320 6.08 -17.42 -7.03
N GLU A 321 6.27 -16.30 -7.70
CA GLU A 321 7.58 -15.87 -8.21
C GLU A 321 8.45 -15.20 -7.13
N ALA A 322 7.83 -14.41 -6.24
CA ALA A 322 8.55 -13.52 -5.35
C ALA A 322 8.73 -14.09 -3.94
N CYS A 323 7.80 -14.91 -3.43
CA CYS A 323 7.98 -15.56 -2.12
C CYS A 323 9.24 -16.44 -2.03
N PRO A 324 9.62 -17.23 -3.05
CA PRO A 324 10.87 -18.00 -3.03
C PRO A 324 12.14 -17.12 -3.01
N ARG A 325 12.01 -15.86 -3.44
CA ARG A 325 13.10 -14.87 -3.40
C ARG A 325 13.18 -14.12 -2.06
N GLY A 326 12.27 -14.40 -1.13
CA GLY A 326 12.22 -13.73 0.17
C GLY A 326 11.68 -12.30 0.11
N GLU A 327 10.92 -11.94 -0.93
CA GLU A 327 10.33 -10.61 -1.02
C GLU A 327 9.12 -10.47 -0.09
N ASP A 328 9.00 -9.31 0.56
CA ASP A 328 7.88 -8.99 1.44
C ASP A 328 6.58 -8.73 0.65
N ILE A 329 5.44 -8.88 1.34
CA ILE A 329 4.12 -8.78 0.71
C ILE A 329 3.84 -7.40 0.09
N LEU A 330 4.40 -6.30 0.61
CA LEU A 330 4.18 -4.97 0.04
C LEU A 330 4.95 -4.81 -1.27
N THR A 331 6.16 -5.36 -1.35
CA THR A 331 6.92 -5.46 -2.61
C THR A 331 6.15 -6.31 -3.63
N ILE A 332 5.58 -7.44 -3.21
CA ILE A 332 4.75 -8.29 -4.08
C ILE A 332 3.54 -7.51 -4.60
N LEU A 333 2.80 -6.81 -3.74
CA LEU A 333 1.64 -6.01 -4.14
C LEU A 333 2.03 -4.83 -5.05
N THR A 334 3.22 -4.27 -4.88
CA THR A 334 3.76 -3.25 -5.79
C THR A 334 3.97 -3.82 -7.20
N ARG A 335 4.49 -5.04 -7.32
CA ARG A 335 4.62 -5.73 -8.61
C ARG A 335 3.25 -6.07 -9.22
N VAL A 336 2.29 -6.49 -8.40
CA VAL A 336 0.90 -6.71 -8.85
C VAL A 336 0.33 -5.41 -9.42
N ASN A 337 0.53 -4.28 -8.75
CA ASN A 337 0.09 -2.98 -9.27
C ASN A 337 0.74 -2.64 -10.61
N GLN A 338 2.05 -2.87 -10.74
CA GLN A 338 2.74 -2.65 -12.01
C GLN A 338 2.15 -3.52 -13.12
N GLU A 339 2.06 -4.84 -12.90
CA GLU A 339 1.58 -5.79 -13.89
C GLU A 339 0.12 -5.51 -14.30
N VAL A 340 -0.74 -5.19 -13.34
CA VAL A 340 -2.16 -4.88 -13.63
C VAL A 340 -2.31 -3.53 -14.34
N SER A 341 -1.52 -2.52 -13.97
CA SER A 341 -1.59 -1.17 -14.59
C SER A 341 -1.09 -1.16 -16.03
N GLU A 342 -0.23 -2.12 -16.41
CA GLU A 342 0.27 -2.31 -17.77
C GLU A 342 -0.72 -3.06 -18.67
N ARG A 343 -1.74 -3.72 -18.10
CA ARG A 343 -2.78 -4.40 -18.87
C ARG A 343 -3.77 -3.40 -19.47
N GLU A 344 -4.13 -3.65 -20.71
CA GLU A 344 -5.15 -2.89 -21.43
C GLU A 344 -6.25 -3.83 -21.92
N GLY A 345 -7.48 -3.49 -21.59
CA GLY A 345 -8.66 -4.28 -21.88
C GLY A 345 -9.31 -3.84 -23.19
N PRO A 346 -10.43 -4.48 -23.58
CA PRO A 346 -11.26 -3.96 -24.65
C PRO A 346 -11.57 -2.48 -24.42
N CYS A 347 -11.53 -1.68 -25.48
CA CYS A 347 -11.82 -0.24 -25.46
C CYS A 347 -10.88 0.59 -24.55
N GLY A 348 -9.66 0.10 -24.28
CA GLY A 348 -8.66 0.86 -23.51
C GLY A 348 -8.91 0.86 -21.99
N ALA A 349 -9.74 -0.05 -21.48
CA ALA A 349 -10.01 -0.16 -20.06
C ALA A 349 -8.75 -0.53 -19.27
N ARG A 350 -8.54 0.16 -18.15
CA ARG A 350 -7.42 -0.06 -17.23
C ARG A 350 -7.92 -0.33 -15.82
N MET A 351 -7.05 -0.90 -15.00
CA MET A 351 -7.32 -1.19 -13.60
C MET A 351 -6.08 -0.85 -12.78
N ALA A 352 -6.29 -0.23 -11.62
CA ALA A 352 -5.23 0.05 -10.66
C ALA A 352 -5.65 -0.53 -9.31
N PRO A 353 -5.06 -1.67 -8.89
CA PRO A 353 -5.31 -2.18 -7.55
C PRO A 353 -4.72 -1.23 -6.50
N SER A 354 -5.21 -1.35 -5.28
CA SER A 354 -4.73 -0.57 -4.14
C SER A 354 -4.59 -1.46 -2.92
N TRP A 355 -3.81 -1.01 -1.95
CA TRP A 355 -3.80 -1.65 -0.64
C TRP A 355 -3.70 -0.60 0.46
N SER A 356 -4.18 -0.97 1.64
CA SER A 356 -3.96 -0.22 2.88
C SER A 356 -3.35 -1.17 3.91
N SER A 357 -2.41 -0.65 4.69
CA SER A 357 -1.72 -1.41 5.74
C SER A 357 -1.63 -0.58 7.01
N ARG A 358 -1.81 -1.21 8.17
CA ARG A 358 -1.46 -0.65 9.48
C ARG A 358 -0.61 -1.67 10.24
N PRO A 359 0.73 -1.57 10.20
CA PRO A 359 1.58 -2.36 11.08
C PRO A 359 1.52 -1.83 12.51
N LEU A 360 1.81 -2.67 13.50
CA LEU A 360 2.03 -2.22 14.88
C LEU A 360 3.13 -1.16 14.92
N THR A 361 2.82 0.00 15.50
CA THR A 361 3.84 0.94 15.93
C THR A 361 4.45 0.43 17.23
N PRO A 362 5.79 0.49 17.42
CA PRO A 362 6.47 0.04 18.64
C PRO A 362 5.99 0.66 19.96
N ASP A 363 5.13 1.68 19.91
CA ASP A 363 4.61 2.42 21.08
C ASP A 363 3.10 2.25 21.25
N SER A 364 2.60 1.01 21.30
CA SER A 364 1.25 0.75 21.82
C SER A 364 1.37 0.39 23.31
N PRO A 365 0.69 1.12 24.22
CA PRO A 365 0.98 1.19 25.65
C PRO A 365 0.79 -0.11 26.44
#